data_AF-A0AAN7GQD2-F1
#
_entry.id   AF-A0AAN7GQD2-F1
#
_cell.length_a   1.000
_cell.length_b   1.000
_cell.length_c   1.000
_cell.angle_alpha   90.00
_cell.angle_beta   90.00
_cell.angle_gamma   90.00
#
_symmetry.space_group_name_H-M   'P 1'
#
loop_
_entity.id
_entity.type
_entity.pdbx_description
1 polymer ?
#
loop_
_entity_poly.entity_id
_entity_poly.type
_entity_poly.pdbx_seq_one_letter_code
_entity_poly.pdbx_strand_id
1 'polypeptide(L)'
;MVYAVVAPLLLPFLICYFCLGYIVYVNQIQDVYETVYDTGGKYWTYVHHYIIVSIVLMQITMIGLFGLKSKPAASISTVPLILLSVMFDRYCKIRFYPTFRCYTVQNARENDELDRKSEQLGGNYESAGSAYCPPFLQPVNLMRSESSSTQPLVRIL
;
A
#
# COMPACT_ATOMS: atom_id res chain seq x y z
N MET A 1 14.63 -3.49 11.50
CA MET A 1 15.86 -2.78 11.11
C MET A 1 16.92 -2.78 12.21
N VAL A 2 16.61 -2.34 13.44
CA VAL A 2 17.56 -2.32 14.58
C VAL A 2 18.36 -3.62 14.77
N TYR A 3 17.69 -4.78 14.85
CA TYR A 3 18.35 -6.07 15.07
C TYR A 3 19.24 -6.54 13.91
N ALA A 4 19.13 -5.97 12.71
CA ALA A 4 19.97 -6.33 11.58
C ALA A 4 21.46 -6.05 11.88
N VAL A 5 21.75 -5.02 12.68
CA VAL A 5 23.12 -4.66 13.08
C VAL A 5 23.60 -5.48 14.28
N VAL A 6 22.68 -5.89 15.17
CA VAL A 6 23.01 -6.61 16.41
C VAL A 6 23.18 -8.11 16.16
N ALA A 7 22.30 -8.70 15.37
CA ALA A 7 22.22 -10.14 15.13
C ALA A 7 21.92 -10.40 13.63
N PRO A 8 22.93 -10.34 12.74
CA PRO A 8 22.73 -10.48 11.30
C PRO A 8 22.19 -11.85 10.89
N LEU A 9 22.39 -12.88 11.72
CA LEU A 9 21.87 -14.22 11.47
C LEU A 9 20.34 -14.28 11.44
N LEU A 10 19.64 -13.27 11.99
CA LEU A 10 18.17 -13.19 11.98
C LEU A 10 17.60 -12.79 10.60
N LEU A 11 18.38 -12.08 9.78
CA LEU A 11 17.95 -11.64 8.44
C LEU A 11 17.53 -12.77 7.50
N PRO A 12 18.32 -13.85 7.29
CA PRO A 12 17.92 -14.93 6.39
C PRO A 12 16.61 -15.62 6.81
N PHE A 13 16.37 -15.78 8.12
CA PHE A 13 15.11 -16.32 8.63
C PHE A 13 13.93 -15.39 8.31
N LEU A 14 14.11 -14.08 8.48
CA LEU A 14 13.09 -13.09 8.12
C LEU A 14 12.80 -13.07 6.62
N ILE A 15 13.84 -13.16 5.78
CA ILE A 15 13.68 -13.21 4.32
C ILE A 15 12.85 -14.44 3.94
N CYS A 16 13.20 -15.62 4.47
CA CYS A 16 12.42 -16.84 4.23
C CYS A 16 10.95 -16.66 4.64
N TYR A 17 10.69 -16.09 5.83
CA TYR A 17 9.34 -15.77 6.30
C TYR A 17 8.59 -14.84 5.34
N PHE A 18 9.20 -13.74 4.90
CA PHE A 18 8.58 -12.80 3.95
C PHE A 18 8.35 -13.42 2.58
N CYS A 19 9.26 -14.27 2.08
CA CYS A 19 9.09 -14.97 0.81
C CYS A 19 7.90 -15.95 0.85
N LEU A 20 7.81 -16.77 1.90
CA LEU A 20 6.68 -17.68 2.08
C LEU A 20 5.36 -16.90 2.25
N GLY A 21 5.38 -15.85 3.08
CA GLY A 21 4.23 -14.97 3.27
C GLY A 21 3.77 -14.30 1.98
N TYR A 22 4.71 -13.87 1.13
CA TYR A 22 4.40 -13.27 -0.18
C TYR A 22 3.66 -14.26 -1.09
N ILE A 23 4.16 -15.49 -1.22
CA ILE A 23 3.52 -16.53 -2.06
C ILE A 23 2.09 -16.81 -1.57
N VAL A 24 1.93 -17.02 -0.27
CA VAL A 24 0.61 -17.30 0.33
C VAL A 24 -0.34 -16.12 0.14
N TYR A 25 0.13 -14.90 0.39
CA TYR A 25 -0.70 -13.71 0.34
C TYR A 25 -1.16 -13.37 -1.09
N VAL A 26 -0.29 -13.57 -2.09
CA VAL A 26 -0.68 -13.42 -3.51
C VAL A 26 -1.77 -14.41 -3.87
N ASN A 27 -1.65 -15.67 -3.45
CA ASN A 27 -2.69 -16.68 -3.70
C ASN A 27 -4.01 -16.30 -3.01
N GLN A 28 -3.95 -15.79 -1.78
CA GLN A 28 -5.16 -15.37 -1.07
C GLN A 28 -5.84 -14.15 -1.72
N ILE A 29 -5.07 -13.17 -2.21
CA ILE A 29 -5.62 -12.03 -2.94
C ILE A 29 -6.33 -12.48 -4.23
N GLN A 30 -5.81 -13.50 -4.90
CA GLN A 30 -6.39 -13.98 -6.15
C GLN A 30 -7.64 -14.83 -5.94
N ASP A 31 -7.64 -15.72 -4.96
CA ASP A 31 -8.68 -16.76 -4.84
C ASP A 31 -9.71 -16.49 -3.73
N VAL A 32 -9.37 -15.68 -2.71
CA VAL A 32 -10.16 -15.61 -1.46
C VAL A 32 -10.60 -14.20 -1.10
N TYR A 33 -9.70 -13.21 -1.19
CA TYR A 33 -10.01 -11.85 -0.74
C TYR A 33 -10.66 -11.02 -1.84
N GLU A 34 -11.86 -10.52 -1.55
CA GLU A 34 -12.53 -9.53 -2.39
C GLU A 34 -12.10 -8.11 -1.99
N THR A 35 -11.68 -7.30 -2.96
CA THR A 35 -11.28 -5.90 -2.72
C THR A 35 -12.51 -5.00 -2.72
N VAL A 36 -13.09 -4.76 -1.55
CA VAL A 36 -14.29 -3.91 -1.39
C VAL A 36 -13.97 -2.42 -1.53
N TYR A 37 -12.75 -2.01 -1.15
CA TYR A 37 -12.33 -0.61 -1.17
C TYR A 37 -10.98 -0.47 -1.88
N ASP A 38 -10.94 0.31 -2.94
CA ASP A 38 -9.69 0.74 -3.56
C ASP A 38 -9.26 2.10 -3.00
N THR A 39 -8.04 2.14 -2.46
CA THR A 39 -7.45 3.34 -1.84
C THR A 39 -6.48 4.06 -2.79
N GLY A 40 -6.21 3.52 -3.98
CA GLY A 40 -5.35 4.11 -4.99
C GLY A 40 -3.89 4.27 -4.54
N GLY A 41 -3.41 3.39 -3.65
CA GLY A 41 -2.02 3.40 -3.19
C GLY A 41 -1.66 4.51 -2.19
N LYS A 42 -2.63 5.27 -1.66
CA LYS A 42 -2.40 6.36 -0.68
C LYS A 42 -1.61 5.90 0.56
N TYR A 43 -1.81 4.65 0.98
CA TYR A 43 -1.12 4.04 2.12
C TYR A 43 0.40 3.91 1.96
N TRP A 44 0.91 3.94 0.72
CA TRP A 44 2.35 3.88 0.46
C TRP A 44 3.13 4.99 1.18
N THR A 45 2.56 6.19 1.26
CA THR A 45 3.20 7.32 1.93
C THR A 45 3.42 7.08 3.42
N TYR A 46 2.48 6.39 4.08
CA TYR A 46 2.59 6.01 5.48
C TYR A 46 3.63 4.90 5.66
N VAL A 47 3.61 3.87 4.80
CA VAL A 47 4.60 2.78 4.83
C VAL A 47 6.02 3.33 4.67
N HIS A 48 6.25 4.21 3.69
CA HIS A 48 7.54 4.87 3.50
C HIS A 48 7.98 5.65 4.74
N HIS A 49 7.07 6.41 5.37
CA HIS A 49 7.37 7.13 6.61
C HIS A 49 7.87 6.20 7.72
N TYR A 50 7.19 5.07 7.96
CA TYR A 50 7.60 4.10 8.97
C TYR A 50 8.94 3.41 8.64
N ILE A 51 9.23 3.17 7.36
CA ILE A 51 10.53 2.63 6.93
C ILE A 51 11.65 3.62 7.28
N ILE A 52 11.49 4.91 6.95
CA ILE A 52 12.49 5.94 7.27
C ILE A 52 12.68 6.07 8.78
N VAL A 53 11.59 6.10 9.56
CA VAL A 53 11.67 6.14 11.04
C VAL A 53 12.43 4.93 11.58
N SER A 54 12.18 3.74 11.03
CA SER A 54 12.87 2.51 11.43
C SER A 54 14.37 2.53 11.09
N ILE A 55 14.75 3.15 9.97
CA ILE A 55 16.17 3.34 9.57
C ILE A 55 16.86 4.34 10.51
N VAL A 56 16.22 5.47 10.82
CA VAL A 56 16.77 6.47 11.76
C VAL A 56 16.94 5.84 13.15
N LEU A 57 15.94 5.09 13.63
CA LEU A 57 16.03 4.34 14.89
C LEU A 57 17.22 3.37 14.88
N MET A 58 17.42 2.62 13.79
CA MET A 58 18.57 1.73 13.62
C MET A 58 19.90 2.48 13.75
N GLN A 59 20.03 3.65 13.12
CA GLN A 59 21.25 4.46 13.19
C GLN A 59 21.51 5.01 14.59
N ILE A 60 20.47 5.46 15.31
CA ILE A 60 20.58 5.89 16.72
C ILE A 60 21.08 4.73 17.59
N THR A 61 20.50 3.54 17.44
CA THR A 61 20.94 2.35 18.19
C THR A 61 22.37 1.92 17.84
N MET A 62 22.79 2.12 16.59
CA MET A 62 24.15 1.82 16.11
C MET A 62 25.19 2.75 16.75
N ILE A 63 24.87 4.04 16.90
CA ILE A 63 25.68 5.00 17.66
C ILE A 63 25.84 4.53 19.11
N GLY A 64 24.75 4.16 19.78
CA GLY A 64 24.80 3.63 21.14
C GLY A 64 25.66 2.37 21.27
N LEU A 65 25.53 1.43 20.32
CA LEU A 65 26.29 0.18 20.30
C LEU A 65 27.80 0.41 20.12
N PHE A 66 28.21 1.30 19.21
CA PHE A 66 29.62 1.61 18.98
C PHE A 66 30.23 2.49 20.07
N GLY A 67 29.44 3.38 20.66
CA GLY A 67 29.82 4.14 21.84
C GLY A 67 30.18 3.22 23.01
N LEU A 68 29.34 2.20 23.28
CA LEU A 68 29.59 1.22 24.34
C LEU A 68 30.79 0.31 24.04
N LYS A 69 31.08 0.03 22.77
CA LYS A 69 32.25 -0.76 22.33
C LYS A 69 33.56 0.03 22.25
N SER A 70 33.62 1.27 22.76
CA SER A 70 34.80 2.14 22.75
C SER A 70 35.45 2.31 21.37
N LYS A 71 34.62 2.36 20.30
CA LYS A 71 35.07 2.66 18.93
C LYS A 71 34.52 4.01 18.46
N PRO A 72 35.08 5.13 18.96
CA PRO A 72 34.53 6.47 18.71
C PRO A 72 34.57 6.86 17.23
N ALA A 73 35.56 6.39 16.47
CA ALA A 73 35.65 6.64 15.03
C ALA A 73 34.44 6.11 14.25
N ALA A 74 33.93 4.92 14.60
CA ALA A 74 32.75 4.33 13.96
C ALA A 74 31.46 5.07 14.33
N SER A 75 31.36 5.55 15.57
CA SER A 75 30.23 6.36 16.03
C SER A 75 30.16 7.69 15.26
N ILE A 76 31.29 8.38 15.08
CA ILE A 76 31.36 9.64 14.34
C ILE A 76 30.96 9.43 12.87
N SER A 77 31.36 8.32 12.25
CA SER A 77 30.97 7.96 10.88
C SER A 77 29.47 7.74 10.69
N THR A 78 28.70 7.52 11.76
CA THR A 78 27.25 7.29 11.67
C THR A 78 26.46 8.61 11.58
N VAL A 79 27.05 9.73 12.01
CA VAL A 79 26.43 11.07 11.93
C VAL A 79 26.13 11.51 10.49
N PRO A 80 27.06 11.47 9.51
CA PRO A 80 26.74 11.81 8.13
C PRO A 80 25.69 10.88 7.53
N LEU A 81 25.63 9.63 7.98
CA LEU A 81 24.64 8.65 7.52
C LEU A 81 23.21 9.04 7.94
N ILE A 82 23.04 9.54 9.17
CA ILE A 82 21.76 10.10 9.65
C ILE A 82 21.36 11.31 8.82
N LEU A 83 22.31 12.23 8.58
CA LEU A 83 22.04 13.43 7.79
C LEU A 83 21.58 13.08 6.36
N LEU A 84 22.27 12.13 5.71
CA LEU A 84 21.90 11.63 4.38
C LEU A 84 20.49 11.02 4.39
N SER A 85 20.16 10.24 5.42
CA SER A 85 18.84 9.59 5.53
C SER A 85 17.70 10.61 5.66
N VAL A 86 17.91 11.67 6.45
CA VAL A 86 16.94 12.77 6.59
C VAL A 86 16.84 13.60 5.31
N MET A 87 17.97 13.88 4.65
CA MET A 87 17.99 14.58 3.36
C MET A 87 17.25 13.79 2.28
N PHE A 88 17.44 12.47 2.23
CA PHE A 88 16.74 11.58 1.32
C PHE A 88 15.22 11.59 1.57
N ASP A 89 14.78 11.47 2.82
CA ASP A 89 13.34 11.55 3.16
C ASP A 89 12.72 12.88 2.71
N ARG A 90 13.41 14.01 2.95
CA ARG A 90 12.95 15.33 2.49
C ARG A 90 12.88 15.43 0.98
N TYR A 91 13.90 14.94 0.28
CA TYR A 91 13.93 14.90 -1.18
C TYR A 91 12.75 14.07 -1.73
N CYS A 92 12.54 12.87 -1.19
CA CYS A 92 11.44 12.00 -1.59
C CYS A 92 10.07 12.65 -1.33
N LYS A 93 9.89 13.32 -0.19
CA LYS A 93 8.65 14.04 0.12
C LYS A 93 8.39 15.18 -0.85
N ILE A 94 9.39 16.00 -1.17
CA ILE A 94 9.21 17.11 -2.11
C ILE A 94 8.88 16.58 -3.52
N ARG A 95 9.56 15.51 -3.94
CA ARG A 95 9.48 15.01 -5.32
C ARG A 95 8.27 14.11 -5.60
N PHE A 96 7.93 13.20 -4.69
CA PHE A 96 6.97 12.12 -4.94
C PHE A 96 5.66 12.26 -4.16
N TYR A 97 5.66 12.91 -3.00
CA TYR A 97 4.44 13.07 -2.20
C TYR A 97 3.30 13.82 -2.92
N PRO A 98 3.56 14.84 -3.77
CA PRO A 98 2.49 15.49 -4.53
C PRO A 98 1.70 14.52 -5.41
N THR A 99 2.36 13.53 -6.00
CA THR A 99 1.74 12.51 -6.87
C THR A 99 0.75 11.62 -6.14
N PHE A 100 0.97 11.34 -4.85
CA PHE A 100 0.07 10.50 -4.06
C PHE A 100 -1.12 11.26 -3.45
N ARG A 101 -1.03 12.59 -3.37
CA ARG A 101 -2.10 13.43 -2.80
C ARG A 101 -3.04 14.01 -3.83
N CYS A 102 -2.53 14.39 -4.99
CA CYS A 102 -3.29 15.11 -6.00
C CYS A 102 -3.27 14.32 -7.31
N TYR A 103 -4.45 14.15 -7.89
CA TYR A 103 -4.58 13.65 -9.26
C TYR A 103 -4.30 14.78 -10.24
N THR A 104 -3.48 14.54 -11.27
CA THR A 104 -3.08 15.59 -12.21
C THR A 104 -4.22 15.90 -13.17
N VAL A 105 -4.40 17.18 -13.51
CA VAL A 105 -5.42 17.61 -14.49
C VAL A 105 -5.18 16.98 -15.86
N GLN A 106 -3.92 16.74 -16.22
CA GLN A 106 -3.57 16.06 -17.45
C GLN A 106 -4.10 14.61 -17.48
N ASN A 107 -3.86 13.82 -16.43
CA ASN A 107 -4.35 12.45 -16.37
C ASN A 107 -5.89 12.42 -16.29
N ALA A 108 -6.52 13.43 -15.69
CA ALA A 108 -7.97 13.58 -15.70
C ALA A 108 -8.50 13.79 -17.12
N ARG A 109 -7.91 14.74 -17.86
CA ARG A 109 -8.28 14.98 -19.26
C ARG A 109 -8.09 13.75 -20.15
N GLU A 110 -6.98 13.03 -19.99
CA GLU A 110 -6.69 11.82 -20.77
C GLU A 110 -7.73 10.73 -20.47
N ASN A 111 -8.08 10.53 -19.20
CA ASN A 111 -9.15 9.59 -18.82
C ASN A 111 -10.52 10.02 -19.36
N ASP A 112 -10.87 11.31 -19.28
CA ASP A 112 -12.13 11.83 -19.82
C ASP A 112 -12.23 11.57 -21.34
N GLU A 113 -11.11 11.69 -22.07
CA GLU A 113 -11.07 11.40 -23.50
C GLU A 113 -11.24 9.90 -23.79
N LEU A 114 -10.66 9.03 -22.97
CA LEU A 114 -10.84 7.58 -23.05
C LEU A 114 -12.29 7.18 -22.77
N ASP A 115 -12.90 7.74 -21.72
CA ASP A 115 -14.30 7.50 -21.37
C ASP A 115 -15.24 7.95 -22.49
N ARG A 116 -14.94 9.08 -23.14
CA ARG A 116 -15.71 9.56 -24.30
C ARG A 116 -15.64 8.61 -25.50
N LYS A 117 -14.52 7.93 -25.68
CA LYS A 117 -14.33 6.92 -26.74
C LYS A 117 -14.95 5.57 -26.36
N SER A 118 -15.26 5.35 -25.09
CA SER A 118 -15.90 4.13 -24.62
C SER A 118 -17.40 4.14 -24.95
N GLU A 119 -17.93 2.97 -25.32
CA GLU A 119 -19.38 2.80 -25.55
C GLU A 119 -20.21 2.86 -24.26
N GLN A 120 -19.56 2.88 -23.09
CA GLN A 120 -20.19 2.76 -21.77
C GLN A 120 -20.57 4.12 -21.14
N LEU A 121 -20.26 5.23 -21.82
CA LEU A 121 -20.43 6.58 -21.29
C LEU A 121 -21.84 6.84 -20.74
N GLY A 122 -22.89 6.47 -21.48
CA GLY A 122 -24.28 6.68 -21.07
C GLY A 122 -24.65 5.93 -19.79
N GLY A 123 -24.25 4.66 -19.67
CA GLY A 123 -24.52 3.85 -18.47
C GLY A 123 -23.77 4.34 -17.24
N ASN A 124 -22.56 4.88 -17.42
CA ASN A 124 -21.78 5.47 -16.31
C ASN A 124 -22.49 6.70 -15.72
N TYR A 125 -23.08 7.57 -16.56
CA TYR A 125 -23.83 8.73 -16.09
C TYR A 125 -25.08 8.35 -15.29
N GLU A 126 -25.84 7.35 -15.75
CA GLU A 126 -27.01 6.85 -15.02
C GLU A 126 -26.62 6.21 -13.67
N SER A 127 -25.54 5.42 -13.67
CA SER A 127 -24.98 4.82 -12.45
C SER A 127 -24.52 5.88 -11.44
N ALA A 128 -23.84 6.93 -11.91
CA ALA A 128 -23.35 8.02 -11.05
C ALA A 128 -24.46 8.77 -10.31
N GLY A 129 -25.65 8.90 -10.92
CA GLY A 129 -26.81 9.55 -10.30
C GLY A 129 -27.34 8.81 -9.06
N SER A 130 -27.15 7.50 -8.98
CA SER A 130 -27.63 6.65 -7.87
C SER A 130 -26.51 6.06 -6.99
N ALA A 131 -25.24 6.23 -7.38
CA ALA A 131 -24.07 5.65 -6.71
C ALA A 131 -23.93 6.05 -5.23
N TYR A 132 -24.32 7.27 -4.87
CA TYR A 132 -24.24 7.78 -3.49
C TYR A 132 -25.60 7.81 -2.78
N CYS A 133 -26.64 7.18 -3.35
CA CYS A 133 -27.90 7.01 -2.66
C CYS A 133 -27.71 6.12 -1.43
N PRO A 134 -28.21 6.52 -0.25
CA PRO A 134 -28.11 5.68 0.92
C PRO A 134 -28.89 4.37 0.72
N PRO A 135 -28.54 3.28 1.42
CA PRO A 135 -29.13 1.95 1.18
C PRO A 135 -30.66 1.91 1.22
N PHE A 136 -31.30 2.83 1.97
CA PHE A 136 -32.75 2.92 2.10
C PHE A 136 -33.46 3.68 0.95
N LEU A 137 -32.73 4.45 0.13
CA LEU A 137 -33.26 5.12 -1.07
C LEU A 137 -32.82 4.43 -2.37
N GLN A 138 -32.07 3.34 -2.29
CA GLN A 138 -31.70 2.61 -3.48
C GLN A 138 -32.96 2.04 -4.15
N PRO A 139 -33.13 2.27 -5.47
CA PRO A 139 -34.23 1.64 -6.20
C PRO A 139 -34.10 0.12 -6.03
N VAL A 140 -35.18 -0.52 -5.56
CA VAL A 140 -35.24 -1.98 -5.43
C VAL A 140 -35.10 -2.57 -6.83
N ASN A 141 -33.87 -2.96 -7.18
CA ASN A 141 -33.57 -3.63 -8.43
C ASN A 141 -34.11 -5.06 -8.38
N LEU A 142 -35.42 -5.21 -8.60
CA LEU A 142 -36.13 -6.49 -8.66
C LEU A 142 -35.58 -7.42 -9.78
N MET A 143 -34.74 -6.90 -10.69
CA MET A 143 -34.17 -7.65 -11.82
C MET A 143 -32.87 -8.44 -11.53
N ARG A 144 -32.22 -8.28 -10.37
CA ARG A 144 -31.05 -9.12 -10.01
C ARG A 144 -31.46 -10.48 -9.42
N SER A 145 -32.75 -10.70 -9.13
CA SER A 145 -33.25 -11.87 -8.36
C SER A 145 -33.78 -13.04 -9.20
N GLU A 146 -33.60 -13.06 -10.53
CA GLU A 146 -34.04 -14.20 -11.36
C GLU A 146 -32.90 -15.04 -11.97
N SER A 147 -31.63 -14.65 -11.81
CA SER A 147 -30.50 -15.40 -12.40
C SER A 147 -29.63 -16.17 -11.39
N SER A 148 -29.95 -16.15 -10.10
CA SER A 148 -29.20 -16.90 -9.06
C SER A 148 -30.12 -17.61 -8.08
N SER A 149 -31.27 -18.09 -8.56
CA SER A 149 -32.18 -18.94 -7.79
C SER A 149 -32.62 -20.12 -8.63
N THR A 150 -31.71 -21.07 -8.83
CA THR A 150 -31.96 -22.52 -8.81
C THR A 150 -30.64 -23.24 -9.07
N GLN A 151 -29.78 -23.32 -8.06
CA GLN A 151 -29.00 -24.56 -7.88
C GLN A 151 -29.14 -24.97 -6.42
N PRO A 152 -29.82 -26.09 -6.13
CA PRO A 152 -30.01 -26.55 -4.77
C PRO A 152 -28.65 -27.01 -4.21
N LEU A 153 -28.21 -26.32 -3.16
CA LEU A 153 -27.33 -26.87 -2.14
C LEU A 153 -28.02 -28.11 -1.56
N VAL A 154 -27.61 -29.30 -2.00
CA VAL A 154 -27.39 -30.54 -1.24
C VAL A 154 -27.11 -31.65 -2.25
N ARG A 155 -25.85 -32.08 -2.37
CA ARG A 155 -25.56 -33.50 -2.56
C ARG A 155 -24.36 -33.88 -1.69
N ILE A 156 -24.70 -34.72 -0.72
CA ILE A 156 -23.88 -35.28 0.35
C ILE A 156 -22.90 -36.33 -0.22
N LEU A 157 -21.80 -36.51 0.53
CA LEU A 157 -20.78 -37.56 0.52
C LEU A 157 -19.57 -37.34 -0.37
#